data_AF-A0A936C3H9-F1
#
_entry.id   AF-A0A936C3H9-F1
#
_cell.length_a   1.000
_cell.length_b   1.000
_cell.length_c   1.000
_cell.angle_alpha   90.00
_cell.angle_beta   90.00
_cell.angle_gamma   90.00
#
_symmetry.space_group_name_H-M   'P 1'
#
loop_
_entity.id
_entity.type
_entity.pdbx_description
1 polymer ?
#
loop_
_entity_poly.entity_id
_entity_poly.type
_entity_poly.pdbx_seq_one_letter_code
_entity_poly.pdbx_strand_id
1 'polypeptide(L)'
;MPATVLAEVLPKRFAQQWCEAMGATRFLAELPEKTVRALAAGLHDWQVKPSGTTGYQKAEVTVGGVDTRGLSSKTMEATAVAGLYFIGEVVDVTGWLGGFNFQWAWSSGVSAGLGV
;
A
#
# COMPACT_ATOMS: atom_id res chain seq x y z
N MET A 1 -5.10 -1.58 -34.43
CA MET A 1 -5.55 -2.59 -33.46
C MET A 1 -6.01 -1.88 -32.19
N PRO A 2 -6.95 -2.41 -31.40
CA PRO A 2 -7.34 -1.82 -30.11
C PRO A 2 -6.13 -1.54 -29.19
N ALA A 3 -5.17 -2.48 -29.16
CA ALA A 3 -3.91 -2.31 -28.43
C ALA A 3 -3.05 -1.13 -28.92
N THR A 4 -3.11 -0.79 -30.23
CA THR A 4 -2.38 0.36 -30.78
C THR A 4 -2.91 1.66 -30.19
N VAL A 5 -4.23 1.81 -30.10
CA VAL A 5 -4.89 3.00 -29.56
C VAL A 5 -4.66 3.10 -28.05
N LEU A 6 -4.82 1.99 -27.31
CA LEU A 6 -4.53 1.98 -25.88
C LEU A 6 -3.06 2.31 -25.57
N ALA A 7 -2.12 1.92 -26.43
CA ALA A 7 -0.70 2.21 -26.26
C ALA A 7 -0.33 3.70 -26.41
N GLU A 8 -1.26 4.55 -26.87
CA GLU A 8 -1.07 6.01 -26.88
C GLU A 8 -1.16 6.61 -25.47
N VAL A 9 -1.86 5.94 -24.54
CA VAL A 9 -2.11 6.43 -23.17
C VAL A 9 -1.64 5.45 -22.09
N LEU A 10 -1.30 4.22 -22.45
CA LEU A 10 -0.84 3.16 -21.54
C LEU A 10 0.47 2.53 -22.02
N PRO A 11 1.24 1.87 -21.13
CA PRO A 11 2.44 1.15 -21.54
C PRO A 11 2.14 0.12 -22.64
N LYS A 12 2.90 0.15 -23.74
CA LYS A 12 2.69 -0.71 -24.93
C LYS A 12 2.52 -2.20 -24.59
N ARG A 13 3.37 -2.74 -23.70
CA ARG A 13 3.30 -4.15 -23.28
C ARG A 13 2.00 -4.46 -22.54
N PHE A 14 1.54 -3.53 -21.69
CA PHE A 14 0.28 -3.68 -20.97
C PHE A 14 -0.90 -3.64 -21.93
N ALA A 15 -0.95 -2.66 -22.84
CA ALA A 15 -2.03 -2.54 -23.84
C ALA A 15 -2.18 -3.81 -24.70
N GLN A 16 -1.05 -4.40 -25.13
CA GLN A 16 -1.05 -5.66 -25.87
C GLN A 16 -1.63 -6.82 -25.04
N GLN A 17 -1.06 -7.05 -23.85
CA GLN A 17 -1.49 -8.14 -22.96
C GLN A 17 -2.93 -8.00 -22.50
N TRP A 18 -3.38 -6.77 -22.26
CA TRP A 18 -4.76 -6.49 -21.88
C TRP A 18 -5.74 -6.85 -23.00
N CYS A 19 -5.48 -6.40 -24.22
CA CYS A 19 -6.32 -6.74 -25.38
C CYS A 19 -6.32 -8.25 -25.66
N GLU A 20 -5.18 -8.92 -25.51
CA GLU A 20 -5.07 -10.38 -25.64
C GLU A 20 -5.92 -11.10 -24.58
N ALA A 21 -5.78 -10.73 -23.30
CA ALA A 21 -6.54 -11.33 -22.20
C ALA A 21 -8.06 -11.16 -22.35
N MET A 22 -8.48 -10.04 -22.93
CA MET A 22 -9.90 -9.71 -23.16
C MET A 22 -10.42 -10.18 -24.53
N GLY A 23 -9.62 -10.89 -25.33
CA GLY A 23 -10.02 -11.41 -26.65
C GLY A 23 -10.24 -10.34 -27.73
N ALA A 24 -9.74 -9.12 -27.53
CA ALA A 24 -9.90 -7.97 -28.42
C ALA A 24 -8.76 -7.88 -29.45
N THR A 25 -8.57 -8.94 -30.23
CA THR A 25 -7.48 -9.10 -31.19
C THR A 25 -7.86 -8.74 -32.63
N ARG A 26 -9.09 -8.31 -32.89
CA ARG A 26 -9.56 -7.87 -34.20
C ARG A 26 -9.27 -6.38 -34.43
N PHE A 27 -9.48 -5.90 -35.65
CA PHE A 27 -9.45 -4.47 -35.91
C PHE A 27 -10.51 -3.74 -35.06
N LEU A 28 -10.17 -2.54 -34.58
CA LEU A 28 -11.07 -1.76 -33.71
C LEU A 28 -12.43 -1.50 -34.38
N ALA A 29 -12.44 -1.24 -35.68
CA ALA A 29 -13.64 -1.04 -36.47
C ALA A 29 -14.57 -2.27 -36.56
N GLU A 30 -14.05 -3.46 -36.24
CA GLU A 30 -14.82 -4.71 -36.25
C GLU A 30 -15.32 -5.12 -34.86
N LEU A 31 -14.97 -4.36 -33.81
CA LEU A 31 -15.42 -4.67 -32.46
C LEU A 31 -16.83 -4.12 -32.21
N PRO A 32 -17.76 -4.94 -31.70
CA PRO A 32 -19.04 -4.45 -31.22
C PRO A 32 -18.83 -3.41 -30.11
N GLU A 33 -19.72 -2.41 -30.05
CA GLU A 33 -19.69 -1.38 -29.00
C GLU A 33 -19.69 -2.00 -27.59
N LYS A 34 -20.46 -3.08 -27.39
CA LYS A 34 -20.47 -3.84 -26.13
C LYS A 34 -19.08 -4.34 -25.73
N THR A 35 -18.28 -4.81 -26.69
CA THR A 35 -16.90 -5.28 -26.45
C THR A 35 -15.99 -4.11 -26.10
N VAL A 36 -16.11 -2.98 -26.79
CA VAL A 36 -15.35 -1.76 -26.48
C VAL A 36 -15.67 -1.25 -25.08
N ARG A 37 -16.94 -1.22 -24.70
CA ARG A 37 -17.37 -0.84 -23.35
C ARG A 37 -16.86 -1.81 -22.28
N ALA A 38 -16.87 -3.11 -22.55
CA ALA A 38 -16.33 -4.12 -21.63
C ALA A 38 -14.81 -3.97 -21.44
N LEU A 39 -14.06 -3.68 -22.51
CA LEU A 39 -12.62 -3.39 -22.43
C LEU A 39 -12.33 -2.19 -21.55
N ALA A 40 -13.05 -1.09 -21.77
CA ALA A 40 -12.89 0.14 -20.99
C ALA A 40 -13.29 -0.07 -19.52
N ALA A 41 -14.42 -0.72 -19.27
CA ALA A 41 -14.87 -1.02 -17.90
C ALA A 41 -13.83 -1.85 -17.14
N GLY A 42 -13.27 -2.89 -17.76
CA GLY A 42 -12.24 -3.71 -17.12
C GLY A 42 -10.94 -2.93 -16.84
N LEU A 43 -10.58 -1.93 -17.65
CA LEU A 43 -9.41 -1.07 -17.39
C LEU A 43 -9.65 -0.12 -16.21
N HIS A 44 -10.84 0.45 -16.12
CA HIS A 44 -11.19 1.42 -15.08
C HIS A 44 -11.54 0.76 -13.73
N ASP A 45 -11.98 -0.49 -13.75
CA ASP A 45 -12.34 -1.27 -12.57
C ASP A 45 -11.63 -2.64 -12.60
N TRP A 46 -10.30 -2.60 -12.74
CA TRP A 46 -9.51 -3.84 -12.82
C TRP A 46 -9.44 -4.53 -11.46
N GLN A 47 -10.13 -5.66 -11.34
CA GLN A 47 -10.15 -6.49 -10.15
C GLN A 47 -8.91 -7.40 -10.11
N VAL A 48 -7.99 -7.12 -9.20
CA VAL A 48 -6.80 -7.95 -8.93
C VAL A 48 -6.96 -8.62 -7.58
N LYS A 49 -6.78 -9.94 -7.53
CA LYS A 49 -6.71 -10.71 -6.28
C LYS A 49 -5.26 -11.04 -5.97
N PRO A 50 -4.60 -10.34 -5.03
CA PRO A 50 -3.26 -10.70 -4.58
C PRO A 50 -3.27 -12.11 -3.98
N SER A 51 -2.20 -12.88 -4.20
CA SER A 51 -2.02 -14.21 -3.60
C SER A 51 -1.57 -14.15 -2.13
N GLY A 52 -1.06 -13.00 -1.69
CA GLY A 52 -0.56 -12.78 -0.33
C GLY A 52 0.38 -11.56 -0.27
N THR A 53 1.08 -11.40 0.85
CA THR A 53 2.14 -10.41 1.01
C THR A 53 3.51 -11.07 0.85
N THR A 54 4.56 -10.28 0.58
CA THR A 54 5.93 -10.78 0.44
C THR A 54 6.62 -11.13 1.77
N GLY A 55 5.95 -10.92 2.91
CA GLY A 55 6.49 -11.17 4.25
C GLY A 55 7.54 -10.16 4.72
N TYR A 56 8.04 -10.38 5.94
CA TYR A 56 8.89 -9.44 6.67
C TYR A 56 10.23 -9.13 6.00
N GLN A 57 10.82 -10.07 5.25
CA GLN A 57 12.09 -9.85 4.56
C GLN A 57 12.04 -8.71 3.53
N LYS A 58 10.84 -8.36 3.05
CA LYS A 58 10.62 -7.27 2.09
C LYS A 58 9.72 -6.16 2.64
N ALA A 59 9.19 -6.31 3.85
CA ALA A 59 8.36 -5.29 4.46
C ALA A 59 9.24 -4.11 4.91
N GLU A 60 8.78 -2.89 4.69
CA GLU A 60 9.47 -1.68 5.14
C GLU A 60 9.16 -1.34 6.60
N VAL A 61 7.98 -1.75 7.09
CA VAL A 61 7.50 -1.48 8.45
C VAL A 61 6.62 -2.63 8.94
N THR A 62 6.54 -2.79 10.26
CA THR A 62 5.66 -3.73 10.96
C THR A 62 4.36 -3.04 11.39
N VAL A 63 3.22 -3.68 11.12
CA VAL A 63 1.91 -3.29 11.68
C VAL A 63 1.65 -4.09 12.95
N GLY A 64 1.13 -3.43 13.99
CA GLY A 64 1.01 -4.00 15.32
C GLY A 64 2.20 -3.60 16.21
N GLY A 65 2.29 -4.20 17.40
CA GLY A 65 3.37 -3.95 18.34
C GLY A 65 2.89 -3.96 19.79
N VAL A 66 3.63 -3.28 20.66
CA VAL A 66 3.21 -3.01 22.04
C VAL A 66 1.97 -2.13 22.03
N ASP A 67 0.92 -2.61 22.70
CA ASP A 67 -0.37 -1.91 22.78
C ASP A 67 -0.21 -0.54 23.44
N THR A 68 -0.58 0.50 22.69
CA THR A 68 -0.50 1.90 23.13
C THR A 68 -1.35 2.20 24.37
N ARG A 69 -2.39 1.40 24.65
CA ARG A 69 -3.20 1.52 25.88
C ARG A 69 -2.41 1.21 27.15
N GLY A 70 -1.33 0.45 27.04
CA GLY A 70 -0.41 0.14 28.13
C GLY A 70 0.70 1.18 28.32
N LEU A 71 0.69 2.27 27.54
CA LEU A 71 1.72 3.30 27.56
C LEU A 71 1.13 4.67 27.90
N SER A 72 1.88 5.47 28.66
CA SER A 72 1.59 6.89 28.83
C SER A 72 1.79 7.61 27.49
N SER A 73 0.75 8.25 26.97
CA SER A 73 0.83 9.01 25.70
C SER A 73 1.76 10.24 25.77
N LYS A 74 2.12 10.69 26.97
CA LYS A 74 3.02 11.84 27.19
C LYS A 74 4.48 11.41 27.29
N THR A 75 4.75 10.30 28.00
CA THR A 75 6.11 9.90 28.39
C THR A 75 6.58 8.60 27.74
N MET A 76 5.68 7.86 27.08
CA MET A 76 5.94 6.52 26.54
C MET A 76 6.33 5.46 27.58
N GLU A 77 6.15 5.76 28.87
CA GLU A 77 6.38 4.82 29.98
C GLU A 77 5.26 3.78 30.06
N ALA A 78 5.61 2.53 30.36
CA ALA A 78 4.67 1.44 30.57
C ALA A 78 3.86 1.67 31.86
N THR A 79 2.53 1.63 31.76
CA THR A 79 1.64 1.90 32.89
C THR A 79 1.73 0.84 33.99
N ALA A 80 2.16 -0.38 33.64
CA ALA A 80 2.27 -1.50 34.57
C ALA A 80 3.65 -1.64 35.24
N VAL A 81 4.69 -1.02 34.67
CA VAL A 81 6.08 -1.19 35.13
C VAL A 81 6.79 0.17 35.07
N ALA A 82 6.95 0.79 36.23
CA ALA A 82 7.67 2.05 36.35
C ALA A 82 9.13 1.90 35.89
N GLY A 83 9.64 2.90 35.16
CA GLY A 83 10.98 2.94 34.60
C GLY A 83 11.15 2.16 33.29
N LEU A 84 10.11 1.50 32.78
CA LEU A 84 10.14 0.80 31.48
C LEU A 84 9.48 1.64 30.40
N TYR A 85 10.13 1.81 29.25
CA TYR A 85 9.67 2.66 28.15
C TYR A 85 9.69 1.90 26.82
N PHE A 86 8.75 2.21 25.93
CA PHE A 86 8.72 1.69 24.57
C PHE A 86 8.56 2.84 23.56
N ILE A 87 9.43 2.90 22.56
CA ILE A 87 9.47 3.98 21.56
C ILE A 87 9.65 3.42 20.15
N GLY A 88 9.33 4.22 19.13
CA GLY A 88 9.53 3.84 17.74
C GLY A 88 8.66 2.68 17.28
N GLU A 89 9.16 1.91 16.32
CA GLU A 89 8.39 0.90 15.57
C GLU A 89 7.93 -0.30 16.42
N VAL A 90 8.52 -0.52 17.60
CA VAL A 90 8.06 -1.61 18.49
C VAL A 90 6.67 -1.35 19.07
N VAL A 91 6.24 -0.08 19.07
CA VAL A 91 4.91 0.34 19.53
C VAL A 91 3.90 0.16 18.41
N ASP A 92 2.65 -0.19 18.75
CA ASP A 92 1.54 -0.32 17.82
C ASP A 92 1.08 1.04 17.24
N VAL A 93 1.96 1.65 16.45
CA VAL A 93 1.77 2.89 15.70
C VAL A 93 2.51 2.75 14.38
N THR A 94 1.75 2.70 13.28
CA THR A 94 2.31 2.57 11.93
C THR A 94 1.92 3.77 11.08
N GLY A 95 2.92 4.49 10.58
CA GLY A 95 2.75 5.60 9.65
C GLY A 95 2.64 5.14 8.20
N TRP A 96 2.07 5.98 7.34
CA TRP A 96 2.10 5.79 5.89
C TRP A 96 3.52 5.91 5.32
N LEU A 97 3.71 5.43 4.10
CA LEU A 97 4.94 5.66 3.34
C LEU A 97 5.17 7.17 3.16
N GLY A 98 6.42 7.62 3.24
CA GLY A 98 6.79 9.03 3.08
C GLY A 98 7.35 9.70 4.33
N GLY A 99 8.01 8.95 5.22
CA GLY A 99 8.76 9.51 6.36
C GLY A 99 8.00 9.58 7.69
N PHE A 100 6.73 9.18 7.73
CA PHE A 100 5.91 9.21 8.95
C PHE A 100 6.45 8.27 10.05
N ASN A 101 6.97 7.09 9.68
CA ASN A 101 7.56 6.15 10.64
C ASN A 101 8.84 6.72 11.27
N PHE A 102 9.68 7.42 10.50
CA PHE A 102 10.82 8.15 11.07
C PHE A 102 10.35 9.27 11.99
N GLN A 103 9.40 10.08 11.56
CA GLN A 103 8.84 11.15 12.41
C GLN A 103 8.29 10.61 13.74
N TRP A 104 7.62 9.45 13.71
CA TRP A 104 7.16 8.75 14.91
C TRP A 104 8.31 8.29 15.79
N ALA A 105 9.34 7.67 15.22
CA ALA A 105 10.52 7.24 15.96
C ALA A 105 11.21 8.43 16.67
N TRP A 106 11.34 9.57 15.99
CA TRP A 106 11.91 10.78 16.59
C TRP A 106 11.03 11.34 17.71
N SER A 107 9.73 11.50 17.45
CA SER A 107 8.80 12.13 18.40
C SER A 107 8.67 11.29 19.68
N SER A 108 8.45 9.97 19.54
CA SER A 108 8.35 9.06 20.68
C SER A 108 9.65 8.97 21.48
N GLY A 109 10.81 8.95 20.80
CA GLY A 109 12.11 9.00 21.45
C GLY A 109 12.33 10.26 22.27
N VAL A 110 11.97 11.44 21.73
CA VAL A 110 12.04 12.71 22.46
C VAL A 110 11.07 12.72 23.65
N SER A 111 9.83 12.26 23.47
CA SER A 111 8.85 12.18 24.55
C SER A 111 9.31 11.31 25.72
N ALA A 112 9.94 10.16 25.45
CA ALA A 112 10.53 9.33 26.49
C ALA A 112 11.73 10.02 27.15
N GLY A 113 12.65 10.59 26.36
CA GLY A 113 13.86 11.22 26.87
C GLY A 113 13.61 12.45 27.75
N LEU A 114 12.55 13.22 27.49
CA LEU A 114 12.15 14.38 28.31
C LEU A 114 11.23 14.02 29.48
N GLY A 115 10.69 12.80 29.50
CA GLY A 115 9.80 12.29 30.55
C GLY A 115 10.52 11.67 31.75
N VAL A 116 11.83 11.41 31.62
CA VAL A 116 12.73 10.90 32.68
C VAL A 116 13.21 12.03 33.58
#